data_AF-A0A315XP18-F1
#
_entry.id   AF-A0A315XP18-F1
#
_cell.length_a   1.000
_cell.length_b   1.000
_cell.length_c   1.000
_cell.angle_alpha   90.00
_cell.angle_beta   90.00
_cell.angle_gamma   90.00
#
_symmetry.space_group_name_H-M   'P 1'
#
loop_
_entity.id
_entity.type
_entity.pdbx_description
1 polymer ?
#
loop_
_entity_poly.entity_id
_entity_poly.type
_entity_poly.pdbx_seq_one_letter_code
_entity_poly.pdbx_strand_id
1 'polypeptide(L)'
;MPENINNEKEKLPFAKNEVYRLMRENLDSDKMIKDRVKVEMNRFLYSILVNVCKQLNDYPYTTIDYEMLKECIYPYTNIERINEEKKRILMHLDAIKADCDALAMDVEKSLKLKDTVENDLFADFSADENEY
;
A
#
# COMPACT_ATOMS: atom_id res chain seq x y z
N MET A 1 -27.72 30.25 30.21
CA MET A 1 -26.33 30.45 30.64
C MET A 1 -25.44 29.81 29.60
N PRO A 2 -24.75 30.59 28.75
CA PRO A 2 -23.75 30.05 27.85
C PRO A 2 -22.43 29.80 28.61
N GLU A 3 -21.60 28.94 28.03
CA GLU A 3 -20.19 28.69 28.35
C GLU A 3 -19.86 27.82 29.57
N ASN A 4 -19.53 26.56 29.27
CA ASN A 4 -18.35 25.95 29.86
C ASN A 4 -17.59 25.24 28.73
N ILE A 5 -16.93 26.03 27.88
CA ILE A 5 -15.90 25.52 26.96
C ILE A 5 -14.74 25.14 27.87
N ASN A 6 -14.65 23.85 28.17
CA ASN A 6 -13.64 23.27 29.03
C ASN A 6 -12.25 23.68 28.50
N ASN A 7 -11.61 24.61 29.21
CA ASN A 7 -10.25 25.08 29.00
C ASN A 7 -9.26 24.00 29.47
N GLU A 8 -9.35 22.80 28.90
CA GLU A 8 -8.23 21.86 28.96
C GLU A 8 -7.21 22.35 27.93
N LYS A 9 -6.20 23.08 28.41
CA LYS A 9 -4.94 23.21 27.67
C LYS A 9 -4.44 21.79 27.44
N GLU A 10 -4.78 21.20 26.30
CA GLU A 10 -4.41 19.84 25.92
C GLU A 10 -2.92 19.65 26.19
N LYS A 11 -2.60 18.80 27.16
CA LYS A 11 -1.21 18.51 27.51
C LYS A 11 -0.61 17.71 26.37
N LEU A 12 0.07 18.40 25.47
CA LEU A 12 0.72 17.79 24.32
C LEU A 12 1.85 16.85 24.78
N PRO A 13 2.00 15.67 24.16
CA PRO A 13 3.03 14.69 24.54
C PRO A 13 4.45 15.19 24.31
N PHE A 14 4.67 16.08 23.34
CA PHE A 14 5.96 16.73 23.12
C PHE A 14 5.87 18.26 23.30
N ALA A 15 7.01 18.90 23.54
CA ALA A 15 7.10 20.35 23.60
C ALA A 15 6.69 20.97 22.24
N LYS A 16 5.61 21.74 22.24
CA LYS A 16 5.04 22.36 21.03
C LYS A 16 6.05 23.22 20.26
N ASN A 17 6.91 23.95 20.99
CA ASN A 17 7.93 24.80 20.41
C ASN A 17 9.01 24.01 19.68
N GLU A 18 9.34 22.82 20.18
CA GLU A 18 10.36 21.97 19.56
C GLU A 18 9.84 21.36 18.25
N VAL A 19 8.61 20.87 18.26
CA VAL A 19 7.94 20.40 17.04
C VAL A 19 7.86 21.54 16.00
N TYR A 20 7.50 22.76 16.42
CA TYR A 20 7.49 23.91 15.53
C TYR A 20 8.87 24.24 14.95
N ARG A 21 9.92 24.20 15.78
CA ARG A 21 11.31 24.46 15.38
C ARG A 21 11.77 23.49 14.30
N LEU A 22 11.62 22.19 14.55
CA LEU A 22 11.97 21.14 13.59
C LEU A 22 11.19 21.28 12.27
N MET A 23 9.89 21.61 12.36
CA MET A 23 9.09 21.88 11.16
C MET A 23 9.62 23.09 10.37
N ARG A 24 10.02 24.18 11.04
CA ARG A 24 10.55 25.37 10.36
C ARG A 24 11.94 25.17 9.77
N GLU A 25 12.76 24.29 10.34
CA GLU A 25 14.07 23.93 9.80
C GLU A 25 13.96 23.12 8.49
N ASN A 26 12.83 22.45 8.25
CA ASN A 26 12.62 21.55 7.10
C ASN A 26 11.55 22.03 6.10
N LEU A 27 10.91 23.17 6.34
CA LEU A 27 9.94 23.78 5.44
C LEU A 27 10.52 25.04 4.80
N ASP A 28 10.07 25.35 3.60
CA ASP A 28 10.43 26.60 2.91
C ASP A 28 10.10 27.82 3.78
N SER A 29 10.96 28.83 3.72
CA SER A 29 10.95 29.98 4.64
C SER A 29 9.67 30.81 4.57
N ASP A 30 8.98 30.80 3.43
CA ASP A 30 7.72 31.49 3.15
C ASP A 30 6.48 30.75 3.70
N LYS A 31 6.59 29.46 4.07
CA LYS A 31 5.46 28.65 4.52
C LYS A 31 5.04 28.95 5.96
N MET A 32 3.85 29.53 6.16
CA MET A 32 3.29 29.78 7.49
C MET A 32 2.64 28.53 8.10
N ILE A 33 3.01 28.18 9.34
CA ILE A 33 2.47 27.01 10.06
C ILE A 33 1.36 27.44 11.03
N LYS A 34 0.12 27.07 10.72
CA LYS A 34 -1.05 27.32 11.60
C LYS A 34 -0.95 26.52 12.90
N ASP A 35 -1.52 27.05 13.97
CA ASP A 35 -1.41 26.44 15.30
C ASP A 35 -1.98 25.01 15.37
N ARG A 36 -3.12 24.78 14.72
CA ARG A 36 -3.73 23.44 14.59
C ARG A 36 -2.78 22.42 13.98
N VAL A 37 -2.00 22.81 12.97
CA VAL A 37 -1.04 21.89 12.32
C VAL A 37 0.06 21.47 13.29
N LYS A 38 0.51 22.38 14.17
CA LYS A 38 1.50 22.06 15.21
C LYS A 38 0.95 21.04 16.20
N VAL A 39 -0.32 21.17 16.58
CA VAL A 39 -1.02 20.24 17.49
C VAL A 39 -1.18 18.87 16.83
N GLU A 40 -1.68 18.81 15.60
CA GLU A 40 -1.85 17.54 14.89
C GLU A 40 -0.52 16.84 14.62
N MET A 41 0.53 17.58 14.25
CA MET A 41 1.87 17.01 14.09
C MET A 41 2.38 16.39 15.39
N ASN A 42 2.15 17.06 16.52
CA ASN A 42 2.53 16.56 17.84
C ASN A 42 1.81 15.23 18.18
N ARG A 43 0.51 15.16 17.90
CA ARG A 43 -0.29 13.93 18.05
C ARG A 43 0.16 12.82 17.10
N PHE A 44 0.52 13.17 15.87
CA PHE A 44 1.01 12.22 14.88
C PHE A 44 2.34 11.58 15.32
N LEU A 45 3.31 12.40 15.74
CA LEU A 45 4.58 11.91 16.29
C LEU A 45 4.35 10.98 17.48
N TYR A 46 3.35 11.28 18.31
CA TYR A 46 2.99 10.43 19.44
C TYR A 46 2.43 9.09 18.97
N SER A 47 1.55 9.10 17.96
CA SER A 47 1.01 7.86 17.39
C SER A 47 2.09 6.96 16.79
N ILE A 48 3.10 7.54 16.13
CA ILE A 48 4.25 6.79 15.61
C ILE A 48 5.02 6.15 16.76
N LEU A 49 5.36 6.92 17.80
CA LEU A 49 6.08 6.41 18.96
C LEU A 49 5.32 5.25 19.63
N VAL A 50 4.01 5.42 19.85
CA VAL A 50 3.15 4.35 20.41
C VAL A 50 3.17 3.10 19.55
N ASN A 51 3.13 3.24 18.23
CA ASN A 51 3.18 2.10 17.31
C ASN A 51 4.52 1.38 17.35
N VAL A 52 5.63 2.12 17.39
CA VAL A 52 6.98 1.54 17.55
C VAL A 52 7.07 0.81 18.89
N CYS A 53 6.59 1.39 19.98
CA CYS A 53 6.57 0.73 21.29
C CYS A 53 5.71 -0.54 21.30
N LYS A 54 4.58 -0.57 20.58
CA LYS A 54 3.76 -1.78 20.45
C LYS A 54 4.52 -2.90 19.73
N GLN A 55 5.23 -2.58 18.65
CA GLN A 55 6.06 -3.55 17.93
C GLN A 55 7.23 -4.04 18.79
N LEU A 56 7.84 -3.15 19.59
CA LEU A 56 8.90 -3.53 20.52
C LEU A 56 8.42 -4.50 21.61
N ASN A 57 7.13 -4.47 21.98
CA ASN A 57 6.56 -5.42 22.92
C ASN A 57 6.38 -6.83 22.33
N ASP A 58 6.47 -7.00 21.00
CA ASP A 58 6.40 -8.33 20.37
C ASP A 58 7.69 -9.13 20.60
N TYR A 59 8.79 -8.47 21.00
CA TYR A 59 10.03 -9.13 21.38
C TYR A 59 9.92 -9.71 22.81
N PRO A 60 10.32 -10.97 23.04
CA PRO A 60 10.15 -11.64 24.34
C PRO A 60 11.21 -11.24 25.39
N TYR A 61 11.92 -10.14 25.18
CA TYR A 61 13.05 -9.70 26.01
C TYR A 61 12.67 -8.52 26.88
N THR A 62 13.23 -8.46 28.08
CA THR A 62 12.99 -7.37 29.03
C THR A 62 13.75 -6.09 28.68
N THR A 63 14.85 -6.23 27.95
CA THR A 63 15.71 -5.13 27.51
C THR A 63 15.52 -4.92 26.02
N ILE A 64 15.40 -3.66 25.60
CA ILE A 64 15.26 -3.28 24.20
C ILE A 64 16.65 -2.93 23.66
N ASP A 65 17.10 -3.67 22.65
CA ASP A 65 18.37 -3.44 21.96
C ASP A 65 18.19 -2.56 20.71
N TYR A 66 19.31 -2.01 20.22
CA TYR A 66 19.30 -1.13 19.06
C TYR A 66 18.81 -1.86 17.80
N GLU A 67 19.16 -3.12 17.63
CA GLU A 67 18.71 -3.97 16.52
C GLU A 67 17.17 -4.08 16.50
N MET A 68 16.54 -4.26 17.66
CA MET A 68 15.07 -4.32 17.79
C MET A 68 14.43 -2.98 17.39
N LEU A 69 14.98 -1.86 17.88
CA LEU A 69 14.50 -0.54 17.50
C LEU A 69 14.66 -0.29 15.99
N LYS A 70 15.82 -0.66 15.43
CA LYS A 70 16.13 -0.48 14.00
C LYS A 70 15.13 -1.22 13.11
N GLU A 71 14.74 -2.43 13.50
CA GLU A 71 13.69 -3.20 12.81
C GLU A 71 12.32 -2.50 12.91
N CYS A 72 11.91 -2.07 14.10
CA CYS A 72 10.60 -1.41 14.28
C CYS A 72 10.48 -0.06 13.57
N ILE A 73 11.57 0.72 13.46
CA ILE A 73 11.53 2.01 12.75
C ILE A 73 11.76 1.88 11.24
N TYR A 74 12.16 0.69 10.75
CA TYR A 74 12.49 0.45 9.35
C TYR A 74 11.39 0.88 8.35
N PRO A 75 10.09 0.62 8.59
CA PRO A 75 9.03 1.04 7.68
C PRO A 75 8.93 2.57 7.51
N TYR A 76 9.25 3.32 8.56
CA TYR A 76 9.17 4.78 8.56
C TYR A 76 10.41 5.42 7.93
N THR A 77 11.58 4.79 8.07
CA THR A 77 12.84 5.30 7.50
C THR A 77 13.00 4.95 6.02
N ASN A 78 12.29 3.94 5.51
CA ASN A 78 12.41 3.46 4.12
C ASN A 78 11.11 3.56 3.32
N ILE A 79 10.19 4.43 3.72
CA ILE A 79 8.83 4.50 3.16
C ILE A 79 8.82 4.74 1.64
N GLU A 80 9.73 5.58 1.13
CA GLU A 80 9.84 5.87 -0.30
C GLU A 80 10.26 4.63 -1.10
N ARG A 81 11.36 4.00 -0.68
CA ARG A 81 11.87 2.76 -1.29
C ARG A 81 10.81 1.65 -1.27
N ILE A 82 10.11 1.48 -0.15
CA ILE A 82 9.03 0.48 -0.01
C ILE A 82 7.89 0.79 -1.00
N ASN A 83 7.52 2.05 -1.17
CA ASN A 83 6.46 2.44 -2.10
C ASN A 83 6.85 2.26 -3.57
N GLU A 84 8.10 2.54 -3.93
CA GLU A 84 8.63 2.28 -5.28
C GLU A 84 8.66 0.79 -5.59
N GLU A 85 9.13 -0.03 -4.65
CA GLU A 85 9.11 -1.49 -4.80
C GLU A 85 7.69 -2.02 -4.91
N LYS A 86 6.75 -1.50 -4.11
CA LYS A 86 5.33 -1.84 -4.22
C LYS A 86 4.78 -1.54 -5.62
N LYS A 87 5.09 -0.36 -6.18
CA LYS A 87 4.68 0.01 -7.54
C LYS A 87 5.28 -0.95 -8.57
N ARG A 88 6.56 -1.25 -8.46
CA ARG A 88 7.25 -2.21 -9.34
C ARG A 88 6.60 -3.59 -9.30
N ILE A 89 6.31 -4.11 -8.11
CA ILE A 89 5.65 -5.42 -7.93
C ILE A 89 4.27 -5.43 -8.57
N LEU A 90 3.47 -4.37 -8.36
CA LEU A 90 2.15 -4.26 -8.99
C LEU A 90 2.24 -4.29 -10.52
N MET A 91 3.17 -3.55 -11.11
CA MET A 91 3.39 -3.59 -12.56
C MET A 91 3.76 -4.99 -13.07
N HIS A 92 4.58 -5.73 -12.33
CA HIS A 92 4.91 -7.11 -12.69
C HIS A 92 3.70 -8.04 -12.56
N LEU A 93 2.88 -7.87 -11.52
CA LEU A 93 1.65 -8.65 -11.36
C LEU A 93 0.65 -8.39 -12.49
N ASP A 94 0.50 -7.13 -12.91
CA ASP A 94 -0.36 -6.77 -14.04
C ASP A 94 0.13 -7.38 -15.36
N ALA A 95 1.45 -7.41 -15.58
CA ALA A 95 2.05 -8.06 -16.74
C ALA A 95 1.78 -9.59 -16.74
N ILE A 96 2.03 -10.26 -15.61
CA ILE A 96 1.74 -11.70 -15.47
C ILE A 96 0.26 -12.00 -15.72
N LYS A 97 -0.63 -11.13 -15.22
CA LYS A 97 -2.07 -11.29 -15.46
C LYS A 97 -2.39 -11.16 -16.96
N ALA A 98 -1.84 -10.17 -17.64
CA ALA A 98 -2.03 -10.00 -19.08
C ALA A 98 -1.52 -11.22 -19.87
N ASP A 99 -0.38 -11.80 -19.46
CA ASP A 99 0.14 -13.03 -20.05
C ASP A 99 -0.82 -14.21 -19.82
N CYS A 100 -1.38 -14.35 -18.61
CA CYS A 100 -2.40 -15.35 -18.32
C CYS A 100 -3.68 -15.16 -19.16
N ASP A 101 -4.14 -13.91 -19.32
CA ASP A 101 -5.33 -13.59 -20.11
C ASP A 101 -5.11 -13.92 -21.59
N ALA A 102 -3.92 -13.65 -22.14
CA ALA A 102 -3.55 -14.03 -23.51
C ALA A 102 -3.54 -15.55 -23.69
N LEU A 103 -2.92 -16.28 -22.76
CA LEU A 103 -2.91 -17.75 -22.78
C LEU A 103 -4.33 -18.34 -22.68
N ALA A 104 -5.21 -17.74 -21.88
CA ALA A 104 -6.60 -18.15 -21.80
C ALA A 104 -7.34 -17.98 -23.14
N MET A 105 -7.14 -16.84 -23.83
CA MET A 105 -7.71 -16.61 -25.16
C MET A 105 -7.21 -17.62 -26.20
N ASP A 106 -5.92 -17.97 -26.17
CA ASP A 106 -5.34 -18.95 -27.08
C ASP A 106 -5.93 -20.34 -26.88
N VAL A 107 -6.15 -20.75 -25.62
CA VAL A 107 -6.83 -22.02 -25.29
C VAL A 107 -8.25 -22.01 -25.84
N GLU A 108 -9.03 -20.97 -25.56
CA GLU A 108 -10.41 -20.85 -26.08
C GLU A 108 -10.46 -20.88 -27.61
N LYS A 109 -9.52 -20.21 -28.28
CA LYS A 109 -9.43 -20.20 -29.75
C LYS A 109 -9.09 -21.59 -30.29
N SER A 110 -8.18 -22.30 -29.64
CA SER A 110 -7.81 -23.67 -30.04
C SER A 110 -8.96 -24.67 -29.88
N LEU A 111 -9.79 -24.50 -28.85
CA LEU A 111 -10.99 -25.31 -28.64
C LEU A 111 -12.03 -25.01 -29.72
N LYS A 112 -12.32 -23.73 -30.00
CA LYS A 112 -13.26 -23.34 -31.07
C LYS A 112 -12.83 -23.86 -32.44
N LEU A 113 -11.54 -23.79 -32.77
CA LEU A 113 -11.02 -24.33 -34.03
C LEU A 113 -11.21 -25.85 -34.15
N LYS A 114 -11.04 -26.60 -33.06
CA LYS A 114 -11.33 -28.05 -33.06
C LYS A 114 -12.81 -28.33 -33.29
N ASP A 115 -13.69 -27.59 -32.63
CA ASP A 115 -15.14 -27.73 -32.80
C ASP A 115 -15.58 -27.43 -34.25
N THR A 116 -14.98 -26.40 -34.90
CA THR A 116 -15.28 -26.09 -36.30
C THR A 116 -14.73 -27.15 -37.25
N VAL A 117 -13.49 -27.63 -37.06
CA VAL A 117 -12.89 -28.66 -37.90
C VAL A 117 -13.65 -29.99 -37.79
N GLU A 118 -14.10 -30.37 -36.59
CA GLU A 118 -14.93 -31.57 -36.43
C GLU A 118 -16.29 -31.42 -37.13
N ASN A 119 -16.93 -30.25 -37.07
CA ASN A 119 -18.18 -29.99 -37.80
C ASN A 119 -18.01 -29.98 -39.32
N ASP A 120 -16.96 -29.33 -39.83
CA ASP A 120 -16.70 -29.27 -41.27
C ASP A 120 -16.35 -30.66 -41.82
N LEU A 121 -15.58 -31.46 -41.06
CA LEU A 121 -15.28 -32.85 -41.43
C LEU A 121 -16.55 -33.70 -41.44
N PHE A 122 -17.44 -33.56 -40.45
CA PHE A 122 -18.70 -34.28 -40.39
C PHE A 122 -19.67 -33.88 -41.53
N ALA A 123 -19.68 -32.60 -41.91
CA ALA A 123 -20.47 -32.10 -43.03
C ALA A 123 -19.97 -32.64 -44.37
N ASP A 124 -18.65 -32.69 -44.59
CA ASP A 124 -18.03 -33.21 -45.81
C ASP A 124 -18.28 -34.73 -45.96
N PHE A 125 -18.19 -35.50 -44.87
CA PHE A 125 -18.54 -36.93 -44.86
C PHE A 125 -20.03 -37.18 -45.14
N SER A 126 -20.93 -36.27 -44.78
CA SER A 126 -22.37 -36.40 -45.03
C SER A 126 -22.80 -35.96 -46.44
N ALA A 127 -21.94 -35.22 -47.15
CA ALA A 127 -22.20 -34.77 -48.52
C ALA A 127 -21.96 -35.89 -49.55
N ASP A 128 -20.98 -36.78 -49.31
CA ASP A 128 -20.64 -37.90 -50.19
C ASP A 128 -21.66 -39.06 -50.17
N GLU A 129 -22.51 -39.18 -49.14
CA GLU A 129 -23.52 -40.26 -49.07
C GLU A 129 -24.79 -40.01 -49.92
N ASN A 130 -24.94 -38.83 -50.53
CA ASN A 130 -26.13 -38.45 -51.31
C ASN A 130 -25.95 -38.54 -52.84
N GLU A 131 -24.83 -39.07 -53.32
CA GLU A 131 -24.54 -39.18 -54.76
C GLU A 131 -24.57 -40.63 -55.27
N TYR A 132 -25.68 -41.35 -55.06
CA TYR A 132 -26.02 -42.60 -55.79
C TYR A 132 -27.53 -42.80 -55.95
#